data_AF-A0A973G659-F1
#
_entry.id   AF-A0A973G659-F1
#
_cell.length_a   1.000
_cell.length_b   1.000
_cell.length_c   1.000
_cell.angle_alpha   90.00
_cell.angle_beta   90.00
_cell.angle_gamma   90.00
#
_symmetry.space_group_name_H-M   'P 1'
#
loop_
_entity.id
_entity.type
_entity.pdbx_description
1 polymer ?
#
loop_
_entity_poly.entity_id
_entity_poly.type
_entity_poly.pdbx_seq_one_letter_code
_entity_poly.pdbx_strand_id
1 'polypeptide(L)'
;MGRWNRCPSGPSRTTCSPSSCSPTSLSSLIGTSSWLGRACHLIGGPAGRRPGEPRRFGPGAVGQDGPVTSPLNPSVIAELVVLAENLAREAGSLVRDGRPGRVDVAATKSSAVDVVTAADLASETLLRRRIAEARPDDAILGEEGGLLAGTSEVTWVLDPIDGTVNYLYGIPAYAVSVAAVVGPPDPAGWTVVAGCVHAVADGRTWTAGLGTGAFLDGERLTANEARPLSESLLGTGFGYRAERRRSQGRVIAEVLPQVRDIRRIGSAAMDICTLANGGLDVYFERGLNPWDLAAASLVALEAGAVVTGLRGAPAGTGMTVVGPAQTVATLVDLLERLDADAGDD
;
A
#
# COMPACT_ATOMS: atom_id res chain seq x y z
N MET A 1 37.23 0.57 40.20
CA MET A 1 38.30 1.59 40.40
C MET A 1 39.35 1.40 39.32
N GLY A 2 39.85 2.50 38.73
CA GLY A 2 40.87 2.47 37.66
C GLY A 2 40.31 2.13 36.26
N ARG A 3 40.82 2.70 35.17
CA ARG A 3 41.76 3.84 35.03
C ARG A 3 41.58 4.45 33.62
N TRP A 4 41.36 5.76 33.52
CA TRP A 4 41.35 6.47 32.24
C TRP A 4 42.79 6.78 31.81
N ASN A 5 43.15 6.50 30.55
CA ASN A 5 44.41 6.97 29.95
C ASN A 5 44.11 7.89 28.76
N ARG A 6 44.90 8.98 28.65
CA ARG A 6 44.78 10.02 27.61
C ARG A 6 45.65 9.70 26.38
N CYS A 7 45.33 10.38 25.28
CA CYS A 7 46.10 10.44 24.03
C CYS A 7 47.52 11.00 24.22
N PRO A 8 48.38 10.81 23.20
CA PRO A 8 49.35 11.82 22.77
C PRO A 8 48.91 12.51 21.46
N SER A 9 49.47 13.70 21.22
CA SER A 9 49.07 14.66 20.19
C SER A 9 50.01 14.72 18.96
N GLY A 10 49.40 14.88 17.78
CA GLY A 10 49.79 15.86 16.73
C GLY A 10 51.10 15.65 15.96
N PRO A 11 51.51 16.59 15.08
CA PRO A 11 50.81 17.81 14.60
C PRO A 11 49.76 17.47 13.49
N SER A 12 49.31 18.28 12.52
CA SER A 12 49.69 19.63 12.01
C SER A 12 48.48 20.48 11.54
N ARG A 13 48.62 21.23 10.43
CA ARG A 13 47.68 22.21 9.86
C ARG A 13 47.85 22.29 8.34
N THR A 14 46.75 22.50 7.62
CA THR A 14 46.73 23.49 6.52
C THR A 14 45.37 24.17 6.45
N THR A 15 45.38 25.50 6.40
CA THR A 15 44.21 26.38 6.29
C THR A 15 43.98 26.81 4.85
N CYS A 16 42.72 26.94 4.41
CA CYS A 16 42.36 27.81 3.29
C CYS A 16 40.95 28.42 3.49
N SER A 17 40.83 29.71 3.19
CA SER A 17 39.60 30.52 3.21
C SER A 17 39.86 31.78 2.34
N PRO A 18 38.88 32.66 2.07
CA PRO A 18 38.05 32.52 0.87
C PRO A 18 38.16 33.72 -0.09
N SER A 19 37.87 33.48 -1.37
CA SER A 19 37.73 34.49 -2.43
C SER A 19 37.20 33.77 -3.69
N SER A 20 36.35 34.29 -4.56
CA SER A 20 35.56 35.51 -4.69
C SER A 20 35.08 35.47 -6.15
N CYS A 21 33.79 35.58 -6.45
CA CYS A 21 33.32 36.08 -7.75
C CYS A 21 31.82 36.34 -7.74
N SER A 22 31.44 37.54 -8.15
CA SER A 22 30.09 37.93 -8.56
C SER A 22 30.25 38.92 -9.73
N PRO A 23 29.16 39.40 -10.35
CA PRO A 23 28.57 38.77 -11.52
C PRO A 23 28.84 39.55 -12.81
N THR A 24 28.65 38.92 -13.97
CA THR A 24 28.67 39.63 -15.25
C THR A 24 27.30 39.59 -15.91
N SER A 25 26.81 40.77 -16.27
CA SER A 25 25.57 41.00 -17.01
C SER A 25 25.60 40.45 -18.43
N LEU A 26 24.43 40.18 -19.00
CA LEU A 26 24.15 40.51 -20.41
C LEU A 26 22.66 40.85 -20.58
N SER A 27 22.40 41.91 -21.33
CA SER A 27 21.07 42.52 -21.53
C SER A 27 20.66 42.44 -23.01
N SER A 28 19.39 42.71 -23.31
CA SER A 28 18.78 42.85 -24.65
C SER A 28 18.58 41.52 -25.41
N LEU A 29 17.58 41.35 -26.29
CA LEU A 29 16.80 42.32 -27.07
C LEU A 29 15.27 42.11 -27.04
N ILE A 30 14.54 43.18 -27.38
CA ILE A 30 13.10 43.24 -27.62
C ILE A 30 12.82 42.88 -29.09
N GLY A 31 11.71 42.17 -29.36
CA GLY A 31 11.23 41.88 -30.71
C GLY A 31 9.71 41.69 -30.76
N THR A 32 8.98 42.75 -31.10
CA THR A 32 7.51 42.76 -31.21
C THR A 32 7.01 42.19 -32.53
N SER A 33 5.87 41.51 -32.53
CA SER A 33 5.03 41.35 -33.73
C SER A 33 3.55 41.22 -33.34
N SER A 34 2.72 42.09 -33.93
CA SER A 34 1.29 42.22 -33.68
C SER A 34 0.45 41.41 -34.65
N TRP A 35 -0.66 40.83 -34.19
CA TRP A 35 -1.86 40.59 -35.01
C TRP A 35 -3.10 41.07 -34.25
N LEU A 36 -4.03 41.72 -34.95
CA LEU A 36 -5.05 42.59 -34.34
C LEU A 36 -6.42 42.44 -35.02
N GLY A 37 -7.46 42.14 -34.23
CA GLY A 37 -8.89 42.25 -34.60
C GLY A 37 -9.49 41.04 -35.33
N ARG A 38 -10.82 40.79 -35.31
CA ARG A 38 -12.00 41.42 -34.65
C ARG A 38 -13.07 40.31 -34.46
N ALA A 39 -14.19 40.41 -33.72
CA ALA A 39 -14.85 41.50 -32.98
C ALA A 39 -15.68 40.91 -31.79
N CYS A 40 -16.39 41.76 -31.03
CA CYS A 40 -17.34 41.34 -29.97
C CYS A 40 -18.71 40.90 -30.51
N HIS A 41 -19.44 40.08 -29.73
CA HIS A 41 -20.83 40.35 -29.35
C HIS A 41 -21.14 39.78 -27.95
N LEU A 42 -22.06 40.43 -27.23
CA LEU A 42 -22.46 40.13 -25.84
C LEU A 42 -23.58 39.08 -25.78
N ILE A 43 -23.73 38.42 -24.62
CA ILE A 43 -24.98 38.32 -23.81
C ILE A 43 -24.81 37.29 -22.66
N GLY A 44 -25.28 37.65 -21.45
CA GLY A 44 -25.81 36.68 -20.47
C GLY A 44 -24.84 35.99 -19.51
N GLY A 45 -24.67 36.54 -18.30
CA GLY A 45 -24.25 35.76 -17.13
C GLY A 45 -25.43 35.47 -16.20
N PRO A 46 -25.27 34.60 -15.20
CA PRO A 46 -25.93 34.86 -13.91
C PRO A 46 -25.05 34.65 -12.67
N ALA A 47 -25.24 35.57 -11.72
CA ALA A 47 -25.17 35.43 -10.26
C ALA A 47 -24.02 34.63 -9.60
N GLY A 48 -23.14 35.36 -8.90
CA GLY A 48 -22.23 34.78 -7.91
C GLY A 48 -22.98 34.25 -6.66
N ARG A 49 -22.43 33.20 -6.03
CA ARG A 49 -22.93 32.66 -4.75
C ARG A 49 -22.22 33.31 -3.56
N ARG A 50 -22.95 33.43 -2.44
CA ARG A 50 -22.40 33.83 -1.13
C ARG A 50 -21.81 32.59 -0.42
N PRO A 51 -20.76 32.74 0.42
CA PRO A 51 -20.31 31.68 1.30
C PRO A 51 -21.27 31.54 2.49
N GLY A 52 -21.61 30.30 2.89
CA GLY A 52 -22.36 30.04 4.14
C GLY A 52 -23.50 29.00 4.09
N GLU A 53 -23.79 28.37 2.95
CA GLU A 53 -24.86 27.35 2.87
C GLU A 53 -24.28 25.91 2.91
N PRO A 54 -24.78 25.01 3.80
CA PRO A 54 -24.34 23.62 3.82
C PRO A 54 -24.83 22.89 2.55
N ARG A 55 -23.97 22.09 1.93
CA ARG A 55 -24.33 21.28 0.76
C ARG A 55 -25.38 20.26 1.17
N ARG A 56 -26.58 20.35 0.61
CA ARG A 56 -27.51 19.20 0.54
C ARG A 56 -26.93 18.21 -0.46
N PHE A 57 -26.42 17.09 0.03
CA PHE A 57 -26.12 15.93 -0.81
C PHE A 57 -27.44 15.43 -1.41
N GLY A 58 -27.53 15.40 -2.74
CA GLY A 58 -28.58 14.67 -3.44
C GLY A 58 -28.27 13.17 -3.42
N PRO A 59 -29.28 12.29 -3.59
CA PRO A 59 -29.05 10.85 -3.65
C PRO A 59 -28.33 10.50 -4.96
N GLY A 60 -27.01 10.31 -4.89
CA GLY A 60 -26.17 9.90 -6.00
C GLY A 60 -25.05 9.00 -5.50
N ALA A 61 -24.97 7.79 -6.06
CA ALA A 61 -24.01 6.74 -5.70
C ALA A 61 -24.04 6.31 -4.22
N VAL A 62 -25.14 5.66 -3.83
CA VAL A 62 -25.06 4.57 -2.82
C VAL A 62 -24.16 3.47 -3.42
N GLY A 63 -23.47 2.70 -2.57
CA GLY A 63 -22.52 1.67 -2.97
C GLY A 63 -23.13 0.56 -3.84
N GLN A 64 -22.27 -0.34 -4.33
CA GLN A 64 -22.71 -1.53 -5.05
C GLN A 64 -23.36 -2.53 -4.09
N ASP A 65 -24.61 -2.27 -3.70
CA ASP A 65 -25.45 -3.16 -2.89
C ASP A 65 -25.99 -4.34 -3.74
N GLY A 66 -25.06 -5.14 -4.26
CA GLY A 66 -25.33 -6.40 -4.94
C GLY A 66 -24.22 -7.39 -4.61
N PRO A 67 -24.52 -8.71 -4.49
CA PRO A 67 -23.48 -9.70 -4.32
C PRO A 67 -22.53 -9.64 -5.52
N VAL A 68 -21.23 -9.44 -5.27
CA VAL A 68 -20.20 -9.48 -6.31
C VAL A 68 -20.19 -10.90 -6.87
N THR A 69 -20.83 -11.10 -8.02
CA THR A 69 -20.88 -12.41 -8.67
C THR A 69 -19.51 -12.74 -9.20
N SER A 70 -18.82 -13.68 -8.55
CA SER A 70 -17.51 -14.15 -9.00
C SER A 70 -17.56 -14.62 -10.46
N PRO A 71 -16.55 -14.30 -11.29
CA PRO A 71 -16.44 -14.85 -12.64
C PRO A 71 -16.15 -16.36 -12.64
N LEU A 72 -15.73 -16.95 -11.50
CA LEU A 72 -15.39 -18.36 -11.36
C LEU A 72 -16.42 -19.14 -10.53
N ASN A 73 -16.49 -20.45 -10.80
CA ASN A 73 -17.26 -21.39 -9.99
C ASN A 73 -16.68 -21.47 -8.56
N PRO A 74 -17.52 -21.49 -7.49
CA PRO A 74 -17.06 -21.61 -6.10
C PRO A 74 -16.10 -22.78 -5.81
N SER A 75 -16.19 -23.89 -6.54
CA SER A 75 -15.23 -25.00 -6.42
C SER A 75 -13.81 -24.61 -6.87
N VAL A 76 -13.70 -23.89 -7.99
CA VAL A 76 -12.41 -23.35 -8.50
C VAL A 76 -11.86 -22.30 -7.54
N ILE A 77 -12.72 -21.46 -6.94
CA ILE A 77 -12.30 -20.51 -5.90
C ILE A 77 -11.68 -21.26 -4.72
N ALA A 78 -12.32 -22.32 -4.23
CA ALA A 78 -11.80 -23.12 -3.12
C ALA A 78 -10.46 -23.79 -3.46
N GLU A 79 -10.30 -24.32 -4.68
CA GLU A 79 -9.01 -24.86 -5.17
C GLU A 79 -7.91 -23.78 -5.21
N LEU A 80 -8.23 -22.57 -5.70
CA LEU A 80 -7.29 -21.44 -5.73
C LEU A 80 -6.90 -20.96 -4.32
N VAL A 81 -7.83 -20.95 -3.36
CA VAL A 81 -7.53 -20.62 -1.94
C VAL A 81 -6.58 -21.64 -1.34
N VAL A 82 -6.84 -22.94 -1.53
CA VAL A 82 -5.96 -24.01 -1.03
C VAL A 82 -4.57 -23.91 -1.67
N LEU A 83 -4.48 -23.60 -2.97
CA LEU A 83 -3.19 -23.42 -3.63
C LEU A 83 -2.46 -22.16 -3.11
N ALA A 84 -3.14 -21.02 -2.95
CA ALA A 84 -2.57 -19.80 -2.38
C ALA A 84 -2.04 -20.01 -0.95
N GLU A 85 -2.76 -20.75 -0.11
CA GLU A 85 -2.33 -21.10 1.25
C GLU A 85 -1.07 -21.97 1.25
N ASN A 86 -1.05 -23.03 0.44
CA ASN A 86 0.11 -23.92 0.32
C ASN A 86 1.36 -23.16 -0.17
N LEU A 87 1.20 -22.29 -1.18
CA LEU A 87 2.26 -21.44 -1.72
C LEU A 87 2.83 -20.49 -0.65
N ALA A 88 1.96 -19.76 0.05
CA ALA A 88 2.38 -18.79 1.08
C ALA A 88 3.05 -19.46 2.29
N ARG A 89 2.57 -20.63 2.73
CA ARG A 89 3.18 -21.41 3.81
C ARG A 89 4.54 -22.02 3.42
N GLU A 90 4.70 -22.49 2.18
CA GLU A 90 5.98 -23.02 1.68
C GLU A 90 7.03 -21.90 1.55
N ALA A 91 6.66 -20.79 0.91
CA ALA A 91 7.49 -19.60 0.78
C ALA A 91 7.84 -18.98 2.13
N GLY A 92 6.87 -18.86 3.05
CA GLY A 92 7.12 -18.38 4.41
C GLY A 92 8.10 -19.27 5.18
N SER A 93 8.03 -20.59 5.00
CA SER A 93 9.03 -21.49 5.59
C SER A 93 10.42 -21.29 5.01
N LEU A 94 10.55 -21.11 3.69
CA LEU A 94 11.82 -20.74 3.05
C LEU A 94 12.39 -19.41 3.59
N VAL A 95 11.55 -18.37 3.73
CA VAL A 95 11.97 -17.05 4.22
C VAL A 95 12.39 -17.09 5.69
N ARG A 96 11.65 -17.82 6.54
CA ARG A 96 11.96 -18.00 7.97
C ARG A 96 13.25 -18.79 8.16
N ASP A 97 13.32 -19.97 7.55
CA ASP A 97 14.39 -20.94 7.80
C ASP A 97 15.69 -20.55 7.06
N GLY A 98 15.58 -19.77 5.99
CA GLY A 98 16.68 -19.15 5.26
C GLY A 98 17.21 -17.86 5.88
N ARG A 99 16.59 -17.30 6.93
CA ARG A 99 17.00 -16.00 7.50
C ARG A 99 18.33 -16.11 8.28
N PRO A 100 19.42 -15.46 7.84
CA PRO A 100 20.67 -15.41 8.61
C PRO A 100 20.52 -14.57 9.88
N GLY A 101 21.41 -14.80 10.86
CA GLY A 101 21.43 -14.03 12.12
C GLY A 101 21.60 -12.51 11.91
N ARG A 102 22.29 -12.11 10.83
CA ARG A 102 22.33 -10.74 10.30
C ARG A 102 21.98 -10.82 8.82
N VAL A 103 20.94 -10.11 8.41
CA VAL A 103 20.53 -9.99 7.01
C VAL A 103 21.34 -8.87 6.37
N ASP A 104 21.93 -9.14 5.21
CA ASP A 104 22.58 -8.14 4.36
C ASP A 104 21.64 -7.76 3.20
N VAL A 105 21.70 -6.49 2.78
CA VAL A 105 20.93 -5.98 1.64
C VAL A 105 21.54 -6.52 0.35
N ALA A 106 20.75 -7.19 -0.49
CA ALA A 106 21.21 -7.72 -1.77
C ALA A 106 21.14 -6.67 -2.88
N ALA A 107 20.08 -5.85 -2.89
CA ALA A 107 19.91 -4.72 -3.79
C ALA A 107 19.03 -3.62 -3.15
N THR A 108 18.97 -2.46 -3.79
CA THR A 108 18.01 -1.39 -3.48
C THR A 108 17.22 -1.02 -4.72
N LYS A 109 15.89 -0.89 -4.61
CA LYS A 109 14.97 -0.53 -5.70
C LYS A 109 14.94 1.00 -5.91
N SER A 110 13.89 1.69 -5.47
CA SER A 110 13.65 3.11 -5.79
C SER A 110 14.42 4.10 -4.91
N SER A 111 14.99 3.65 -3.79
CA SER A 111 15.76 4.47 -2.86
C SER A 111 16.67 3.62 -1.96
N ALA A 112 17.62 4.25 -1.26
CA ALA A 112 18.51 3.54 -0.32
C ALA A 112 17.82 2.93 0.92
N VAL A 113 16.51 3.18 1.12
CA VAL A 113 15.69 2.55 2.18
C VAL A 113 14.66 1.55 1.64
N ASP A 114 14.63 1.39 0.31
CA ASP A 114 13.78 0.46 -0.43
C ASP A 114 14.67 -0.73 -0.84
N VAL A 115 14.66 -1.77 -0.02
CA VAL A 115 15.66 -2.84 0.02
C VAL A 115 15.09 -4.16 -0.47
N VAL A 116 15.93 -4.95 -1.15
CA VAL A 116 15.66 -6.33 -1.54
C VAL A 116 16.76 -7.20 -0.96
N THR A 117 16.40 -8.36 -0.43
CA THR A 117 17.34 -9.35 0.11
C THR A 117 17.38 -10.59 -0.78
N ALA A 118 18.33 -11.48 -0.52
CA ALA A 118 18.37 -12.78 -1.21
C ALA A 118 17.16 -13.66 -0.89
N ALA A 119 16.44 -13.41 0.21
CA ALA A 119 15.26 -14.16 0.60
C ALA A 119 14.03 -13.77 -0.23
N ASP A 120 13.85 -12.50 -0.58
CA ASP A 120 12.77 -12.02 -1.46
C ASP A 120 12.87 -12.71 -2.84
N LEU A 121 14.07 -12.67 -3.44
CA LEU A 121 14.35 -13.31 -4.73
C LEU A 121 14.18 -14.84 -4.69
N ALA A 122 14.59 -15.49 -3.61
CA ALA A 122 14.44 -16.94 -3.43
C ALA A 122 12.97 -17.35 -3.22
N SER A 123 12.22 -16.56 -2.44
CA SER A 123 10.78 -16.71 -2.20
C SER A 123 9.99 -16.56 -3.50
N GLU A 124 10.22 -15.49 -4.28
CA GLU A 124 9.52 -15.30 -5.55
C GLU A 124 9.89 -16.36 -6.59
N THR A 125 11.16 -16.77 -6.65
CA THR A 125 11.61 -17.88 -7.52
C THR A 125 10.90 -19.19 -7.18
N LEU A 126 10.72 -19.49 -5.89
CA LEU A 126 9.97 -20.65 -5.43
C LEU A 126 8.49 -20.54 -5.84
N LEU A 127 7.83 -19.44 -5.52
CA LEU A 127 6.42 -19.19 -5.85
C LEU A 127 6.16 -19.35 -7.35
N ARG A 128 6.96 -18.66 -8.20
CA ARG A 128 6.85 -18.74 -9.66
C ARG A 128 6.99 -20.16 -10.19
N ARG A 129 7.97 -20.92 -9.68
CA ARG A 129 8.17 -22.33 -10.06
C ARG A 129 6.96 -23.18 -9.69
N ARG A 130 6.46 -23.04 -8.45
CA ARG A 130 5.31 -23.82 -7.96
C ARG A 130 4.01 -23.51 -8.71
N ILE A 131 3.79 -22.25 -9.05
CA ILE A 131 2.64 -21.83 -9.87
C ILE A 131 2.78 -22.42 -11.28
N ALA A 132 3.94 -22.32 -11.93
CA ALA A 132 4.15 -22.93 -13.25
C ALA A 132 3.99 -24.47 -13.25
N GLU A 133 4.32 -25.14 -12.14
CA GLU A 133 4.08 -26.59 -11.95
C GLU A 133 2.60 -26.95 -11.81
N ALA A 134 1.81 -26.14 -11.09
CA ALA A 134 0.41 -26.42 -10.77
C ALA A 134 -0.61 -25.81 -11.74
N ARG A 135 -0.24 -24.70 -12.40
CA ARG A 135 -1.10 -23.78 -13.16
C ARG A 135 -0.31 -23.19 -14.35
N PRO A 136 0.16 -24.02 -15.31
CA PRO A 136 1.09 -23.60 -16.36
C PRO A 136 0.55 -22.54 -17.33
N ASP A 137 -0.77 -22.39 -17.43
CA ASP A 137 -1.44 -21.41 -18.29
C ASP A 137 -1.72 -20.07 -17.58
N ASP A 138 -1.58 -19.97 -16.26
CA ASP A 138 -1.89 -18.74 -15.53
C ASP A 138 -0.74 -17.71 -15.64
N ALA A 139 -1.08 -16.43 -15.66
CA ALA A 139 -0.10 -15.34 -15.62
C ALA A 139 0.44 -15.14 -14.19
N ILE A 140 1.59 -14.46 -14.04
CA ILE A 140 2.17 -14.15 -12.72
C ILE A 140 2.71 -12.72 -12.69
N LEU A 141 2.19 -11.89 -11.79
CA LEU A 141 2.70 -10.57 -11.44
C LEU A 141 3.33 -10.61 -10.04
N GLY A 142 4.66 -10.63 -9.97
CA GLY A 142 5.41 -10.55 -8.72
C GLY A 142 6.14 -9.22 -8.58
N GLU A 143 6.41 -8.81 -7.35
CA GLU A 143 7.14 -7.58 -7.04
C GLU A 143 8.52 -7.50 -7.71
N GLU A 144 9.34 -8.55 -7.62
CA GLU A 144 10.73 -8.53 -8.08
C GLU A 144 10.87 -8.88 -9.56
N GLY A 145 10.08 -9.87 -10.02
CA GLY A 145 10.14 -10.40 -11.38
C GLY A 145 9.14 -9.77 -12.37
N GLY A 146 8.25 -8.90 -11.91
CA GLY A 146 7.24 -8.24 -12.75
C GLY A 146 6.22 -9.20 -13.37
N LEU A 147 5.65 -8.82 -14.52
CA LEU A 147 4.65 -9.62 -15.24
C LEU A 147 5.28 -10.70 -16.12
N LEU A 148 4.96 -11.96 -15.82
CA LEU A 148 5.04 -13.10 -16.72
C LEU A 148 3.65 -13.33 -17.31
N ALA A 149 3.52 -13.21 -18.63
CA ALA A 149 2.25 -13.42 -19.32
C ALA A 149 1.84 -14.90 -19.33
N GLY A 150 0.55 -15.15 -19.14
CA GLY A 150 -0.10 -16.46 -19.30
C GLY A 150 -1.09 -16.48 -20.47
N THR A 151 -1.82 -17.58 -20.58
CA THR A 151 -2.85 -17.88 -21.60
C THR A 151 -4.26 -18.01 -21.01
N SER A 152 -4.37 -18.18 -19.69
CA SER A 152 -5.64 -18.23 -18.95
C SER A 152 -6.11 -16.83 -18.51
N GLU A 153 -7.33 -16.76 -17.95
CA GLU A 153 -7.89 -15.52 -17.37
C GLU A 153 -7.41 -15.23 -15.93
N VAL A 154 -6.59 -16.12 -15.34
CA VAL A 154 -6.08 -15.99 -13.97
C VAL A 154 -4.67 -15.41 -13.98
N THR A 155 -4.45 -14.41 -13.14
CA THR A 155 -3.11 -13.90 -12.78
C THR A 155 -2.83 -14.15 -11.31
N TRP A 156 -1.66 -14.68 -10.99
CA TRP A 156 -1.15 -14.78 -9.61
C TRP A 156 -0.40 -13.51 -9.24
N VAL A 157 -0.83 -12.82 -8.19
CA VAL A 157 -0.21 -11.59 -7.69
C VAL A 157 0.57 -11.92 -6.42
N LEU A 158 1.87 -11.62 -6.40
CA LEU A 158 2.82 -12.11 -5.39
C LEU A 158 3.59 -10.97 -4.73
N ASP A 159 3.56 -10.94 -3.40
CA ASP A 159 4.59 -10.26 -2.59
C ASP A 159 5.41 -11.36 -1.86
N PRO A 160 6.72 -11.49 -2.16
CA PRO A 160 7.55 -12.51 -1.56
C PRO A 160 7.89 -12.23 -0.08
N ILE A 161 7.95 -10.97 0.37
CA ILE A 161 8.16 -10.53 1.77
C ILE A 161 7.60 -9.10 1.97
N ASP A 162 6.29 -8.98 2.23
CA ASP A 162 5.72 -7.69 2.64
C ASP A 162 6.32 -7.32 4.00
N GLY A 163 6.92 -6.13 4.07
CA GLY A 163 7.72 -5.69 5.21
C GLY A 163 9.18 -6.12 5.16
N THR A 164 9.84 -6.15 3.98
CA THR A 164 11.28 -6.43 3.83
C THR A 164 12.18 -5.64 4.79
N VAL A 165 11.81 -4.40 5.15
CA VAL A 165 12.50 -3.61 6.18
C VAL A 165 12.42 -4.27 7.56
N ASN A 166 11.25 -4.76 7.97
CA ASN A 166 11.09 -5.48 9.23
C ASN A 166 11.89 -6.79 9.21
N TYR A 167 11.88 -7.53 8.09
CA TYR A 167 12.70 -8.72 7.89
C TYR A 167 14.21 -8.43 8.06
N LEU A 168 14.71 -7.37 7.41
CA LEU A 168 16.10 -6.90 7.51
C LEU A 168 16.50 -6.60 8.97
N TYR A 169 15.69 -5.83 9.69
CA TYR A 169 15.95 -5.48 11.09
C TYR A 169 15.63 -6.59 12.10
N GLY A 170 14.96 -7.67 11.69
CA GLY A 170 14.57 -8.78 12.58
C GLY A 170 13.35 -8.45 13.45
N ILE A 171 12.53 -7.50 13.02
CA ILE A 171 11.23 -7.19 13.63
C ILE A 171 10.24 -8.26 13.13
N PRO A 172 9.55 -9.01 14.01
CA PRO A 172 8.73 -10.17 13.61
C PRO A 172 7.34 -9.75 13.08
N ALA A 173 7.32 -8.89 12.05
CA ALA A 173 6.12 -8.39 11.41
C ALA A 173 6.36 -8.22 9.90
N TYR A 174 6.38 -9.35 9.20
CA TYR A 174 6.50 -9.46 7.76
C TYR A 174 5.78 -10.74 7.29
N ALA A 175 5.26 -10.72 6.06
CA ALA A 175 4.40 -11.78 5.54
C ALA A 175 4.72 -12.14 4.08
N VAL A 176 4.28 -13.32 3.64
CA VAL A 176 4.14 -13.63 2.21
C VAL A 176 2.69 -13.35 1.79
N SER A 177 2.48 -12.60 0.71
CA SER A 177 1.16 -12.31 0.13
C SER A 177 1.01 -13.04 -1.20
N VAL A 178 -0.04 -13.86 -1.35
CA VAL A 178 -0.34 -14.61 -2.57
C VAL A 178 -1.82 -14.45 -2.89
N ALA A 179 -2.14 -13.88 -4.06
CA ALA A 179 -3.50 -13.76 -4.55
C ALA A 179 -3.66 -14.36 -5.94
N ALA A 180 -4.87 -14.84 -6.24
CA ALA A 180 -5.32 -15.11 -7.60
C ALA A 180 -6.37 -14.06 -7.97
N VAL A 181 -6.19 -13.43 -9.13
CA VAL A 181 -7.08 -12.41 -9.69
C VAL A 181 -7.54 -12.82 -11.08
N VAL A 182 -8.74 -12.39 -11.47
CA VAL A 182 -9.34 -12.67 -12.78
C VAL A 182 -9.67 -11.39 -13.51
N GLY A 183 -9.38 -11.35 -14.81
CA GLY A 183 -9.62 -10.19 -15.69
C GLY A 183 -8.35 -9.78 -16.44
N PRO A 184 -8.27 -8.55 -16.95
CA PRO A 184 -7.02 -8.05 -17.53
C PRO A 184 -5.89 -8.05 -16.48
N PRO A 185 -4.61 -8.18 -16.88
CA PRO A 185 -3.45 -8.05 -16.00
C PRO A 185 -3.19 -6.57 -15.64
N ASP A 186 -4.23 -5.88 -15.21
CA ASP A 186 -4.27 -4.48 -14.79
C ASP A 186 -4.92 -4.43 -13.39
N PRO A 187 -4.21 -3.92 -12.36
CA PRO A 187 -4.74 -3.74 -11.01
C PRO A 187 -6.05 -2.95 -10.93
N ALA A 188 -6.32 -2.07 -11.89
CA ALA A 188 -7.56 -1.28 -11.94
C ALA A 188 -8.75 -2.03 -12.58
N GLY A 189 -8.51 -3.16 -13.23
CA GLY A 189 -9.52 -3.90 -14.01
C GLY A 189 -9.78 -5.34 -13.58
N TRP A 190 -8.97 -5.91 -12.68
CA TRP A 190 -9.14 -7.29 -12.20
C TRP A 190 -10.14 -7.42 -11.04
N THR A 191 -10.55 -8.65 -10.74
CA THR A 191 -11.26 -9.04 -9.52
C THR A 191 -10.42 -10.05 -8.75
N VAL A 192 -10.13 -9.79 -7.46
CA VAL A 192 -9.45 -10.78 -6.60
C VAL A 192 -10.44 -11.90 -6.27
N VAL A 193 -10.09 -13.14 -6.58
CA VAL A 193 -10.96 -14.32 -6.38
C VAL A 193 -10.51 -15.22 -5.23
N ALA A 194 -9.20 -15.26 -4.95
CA ALA A 194 -8.63 -15.99 -3.82
C ALA A 194 -7.40 -15.25 -3.29
N GLY A 195 -7.13 -15.36 -1.99
CA GLY A 195 -6.00 -14.70 -1.33
C GLY A 195 -5.54 -15.44 -0.08
N CYS A 196 -4.22 -15.41 0.14
CA CYS A 196 -3.57 -15.82 1.38
C CYS A 196 -2.52 -14.79 1.79
N VAL A 197 -2.48 -14.46 3.08
CA VAL A 197 -1.39 -13.72 3.72
C VAL A 197 -0.86 -14.59 4.85
N HIS A 198 0.45 -14.87 4.86
CA HIS A 198 1.08 -15.73 5.85
C HIS A 198 2.16 -14.97 6.63
N ALA A 199 1.93 -14.69 7.92
CA ALA A 199 2.91 -14.04 8.79
C ALA A 199 4.05 -15.02 9.09
N VAL A 200 5.23 -14.72 8.56
CA VAL A 200 6.35 -15.66 8.51
C VAL A 200 6.94 -15.96 9.89
N ALA A 201 6.91 -14.97 10.79
CA ALA A 201 7.56 -15.04 12.09
C ALA A 201 6.79 -15.87 13.13
N ASP A 202 5.45 -15.89 13.08
CA ASP A 202 4.60 -16.59 14.04
C ASP A 202 3.64 -17.63 13.43
N GLY A 203 3.60 -17.73 12.09
CA GLY A 203 2.88 -18.77 11.35
C GLY A 203 1.40 -18.49 11.13
N ARG A 204 0.86 -17.37 11.63
CA ARG A 204 -0.54 -16.97 11.43
C ARG A 204 -0.86 -16.84 9.95
N THR A 205 -1.96 -17.46 9.52
CA THR A 205 -2.32 -17.54 8.11
C THR A 205 -3.75 -17.06 7.89
N TRP A 206 -3.88 -15.94 7.19
CA TRP A 206 -5.17 -15.41 6.76
C TRP A 206 -5.48 -15.92 5.36
N THR A 207 -6.67 -16.46 5.15
CA THR A 207 -7.15 -16.91 3.82
C THR A 207 -8.52 -16.33 3.53
N ALA A 208 -8.81 -16.08 2.26
CA ALA A 208 -10.13 -15.66 1.80
C ALA A 208 -10.40 -16.08 0.36
N GLY A 209 -11.64 -16.44 0.06
CA GLY A 209 -12.15 -16.64 -1.29
C GLY A 209 -13.37 -15.77 -1.53
N LEU A 210 -13.55 -15.25 -2.75
CA LEU A 210 -14.65 -14.37 -3.09
C LEU A 210 -16.01 -15.06 -2.86
N GLY A 211 -16.81 -14.52 -1.95
CA GLY A 211 -18.10 -15.06 -1.52
C GLY A 211 -18.03 -16.26 -0.57
N THR A 212 -16.85 -16.63 -0.04
CA THR A 212 -16.68 -17.77 0.88
C THR A 212 -16.41 -17.36 2.33
N GLY A 213 -16.01 -16.11 2.57
CA GLY A 213 -15.54 -15.58 3.84
C GLY A 213 -14.02 -15.58 4.00
N ALA A 214 -13.56 -14.79 4.97
CA ALA A 214 -12.18 -14.76 5.43
C ALA A 214 -11.99 -15.60 6.69
N PHE A 215 -10.79 -16.16 6.85
CA PHE A 215 -10.41 -17.04 7.95
C PHE A 215 -9.00 -16.69 8.44
N LEU A 216 -8.71 -16.92 9.72
CA LEU A 216 -7.38 -16.94 10.31
C LEU A 216 -7.15 -18.33 10.91
N ASP A 217 -6.20 -19.07 10.34
CA ASP A 217 -5.87 -20.45 10.74
C ASP A 217 -7.09 -21.39 10.87
N GLY A 218 -8.09 -21.16 9.99
CA GLY A 218 -9.34 -21.92 9.92
C GLY A 218 -10.53 -21.31 10.68
N GLU A 219 -10.30 -20.35 11.59
CA GLU A 219 -11.36 -19.65 12.31
C GLU A 219 -11.90 -18.47 11.50
N ARG A 220 -13.24 -18.37 11.36
CA ARG A 220 -13.89 -17.34 10.53
C ARG A 220 -13.70 -15.94 11.13
N LEU A 221 -13.39 -14.98 10.25
CA LEU A 221 -13.16 -13.59 10.62
C LEU A 221 -14.41 -12.72 10.53
N THR A 222 -14.38 -11.62 11.27
CA THR A 222 -15.36 -10.53 11.21
C THR A 222 -14.63 -9.27 11.70
N ALA A 223 -14.62 -8.22 10.89
CA ALA A 223 -14.04 -6.93 11.26
C ALA A 223 -14.86 -6.27 12.38
N ASN A 224 -14.27 -5.29 13.08
CA ASN A 224 -14.97 -4.55 14.13
C ASN A 224 -16.22 -3.83 13.58
N GLU A 225 -17.23 -3.61 14.43
CA GLU A 225 -18.35 -2.72 14.09
C GLU A 225 -17.88 -1.26 13.98
N ALA A 226 -18.60 -0.45 13.21
CA ALA A 226 -18.31 0.97 13.05
C ALA A 226 -18.43 1.73 14.38
N ARG A 227 -17.42 2.55 14.68
CA ARG A 227 -17.35 3.40 15.87
C ARG A 227 -16.92 4.83 15.51
N PRO A 228 -17.08 5.82 16.41
CA PRO A 228 -16.54 7.16 16.22
C PRO A 228 -15.03 7.14 15.95
N LEU A 229 -14.54 7.98 15.04
CA LEU A 229 -13.13 7.98 14.65
C LEU A 229 -12.19 8.19 15.86
N SER A 230 -12.58 9.04 16.81
CA SER A 230 -11.88 9.30 18.08
C SER A 230 -11.72 8.07 19.00
N GLU A 231 -12.49 7.02 18.75
CA GLU A 231 -12.41 5.75 19.48
C GLU A 231 -11.72 4.65 18.67
N SER A 232 -11.33 4.92 17.43
CA SER A 232 -10.77 3.95 16.49
C SER A 232 -9.25 3.84 16.63
N LEU A 233 -8.73 2.62 16.73
CA LEU A 233 -7.31 2.33 16.59
C LEU A 233 -6.96 2.27 15.10
N LEU A 234 -6.08 3.17 14.66
CA LEU A 234 -5.77 3.37 13.24
C LEU A 234 -4.44 2.71 12.86
N GLY A 235 -4.42 1.91 11.79
CA GLY A 235 -3.20 1.44 11.12
C GLY A 235 -2.78 2.36 9.97
N THR A 236 -1.47 2.47 9.73
CA THR A 236 -0.94 3.21 8.58
C THR A 236 0.51 2.82 8.29
N GLY A 237 1.00 3.15 7.09
CA GLY A 237 2.41 3.04 6.73
C GLY A 237 2.99 4.31 6.12
N PHE A 238 4.23 4.19 5.68
CA PHE A 238 5.06 5.31 5.24
C PHE A 238 5.91 4.87 4.05
N GLY A 239 5.79 5.60 2.94
CA GLY A 239 6.51 5.27 1.70
C GLY A 239 8.02 5.52 1.80
N TYR A 240 8.78 4.95 0.87
CA TYR A 240 10.25 5.00 0.93
C TYR A 240 10.85 6.40 0.70
N ARG A 241 10.23 7.23 -0.15
CA ARG A 241 10.74 8.58 -0.47
C ARG A 241 10.61 9.56 0.71
N ALA A 242 11.60 10.43 0.90
CA ALA A 242 11.64 11.35 2.03
C ALA A 242 10.60 12.48 1.91
N GLU A 243 10.33 12.92 0.68
CA GLU A 243 9.36 13.96 0.34
C GLU A 243 7.95 13.47 0.68
N ARG A 244 7.61 12.25 0.25
CA ARG A 244 6.35 11.57 0.59
C ARG A 244 6.17 11.42 2.10
N ARG A 245 7.21 10.97 2.81
CA ARG A 245 7.17 10.85 4.28
C ARG A 245 6.96 12.20 4.98
N ARG A 246 7.47 13.30 4.41
CA ARG A 246 7.20 14.65 4.92
C ARG A 246 5.74 15.05 4.74
N SER A 247 5.13 14.70 3.60
CA SER A 247 3.69 14.93 3.35
C SER A 247 2.84 14.07 4.30
N GLN A 248 3.08 12.76 4.34
CA GLN A 248 2.41 11.82 5.26
C GLN A 248 2.55 12.26 6.73
N GLY A 249 3.73 12.73 7.16
CA GLY A 249 3.94 13.24 8.51
C GLY A 249 3.09 14.45 8.89
N ARG A 250 2.74 15.32 7.92
CA ARG A 250 1.78 16.42 8.14
C ARG A 250 0.36 15.88 8.31
N VAL A 251 -0.08 14.97 7.45
CA VAL A 251 -1.40 14.31 7.56
C VAL A 251 -1.53 13.62 8.91
N ILE A 252 -0.52 12.87 9.34
CA ILE A 252 -0.51 12.17 10.63
C ILE A 252 -0.59 13.14 11.82
N ALA A 253 0.04 14.31 11.76
CA ALA A 253 -0.07 15.31 12.82
C ALA A 253 -1.51 15.82 13.03
N GLU A 254 -2.30 15.92 11.95
CA GLU A 254 -3.71 16.34 11.98
C GLU A 254 -4.69 15.18 12.26
N VAL A 255 -4.33 13.94 11.85
CA VAL A 255 -5.13 12.73 12.12
C VAL A 255 -4.99 12.24 13.56
N LEU A 256 -3.78 12.29 14.14
CA LEU A 256 -3.49 11.79 15.49
C LEU A 256 -4.46 12.30 16.59
N PRO A 257 -4.84 13.60 16.68
CA PRO A 257 -5.81 14.06 17.68
C PRO A 257 -7.27 13.68 17.38
N GLN A 258 -7.56 13.08 16.21
CA GLN A 258 -8.90 12.66 15.78
C GLN A 258 -9.15 11.15 15.97
N VAL A 259 -8.15 10.38 16.41
CA VAL A 259 -8.21 8.92 16.60
C VAL A 259 -7.85 8.51 18.02
N ARG A 260 -8.07 7.24 18.38
CA ARG A 260 -7.66 6.72 19.70
C ARG A 260 -6.14 6.68 19.83
N ASP A 261 -5.47 6.10 18.84
CA ASP A 261 -4.02 5.91 18.75
C ASP A 261 -3.67 5.42 17.32
N ILE A 262 -2.38 5.40 16.96
CA ILE A 262 -1.89 4.95 15.64
C ILE A 262 -0.93 3.76 15.79
N ARG A 263 -1.06 2.78 14.91
CA ARG A 263 -0.11 1.68 14.69
C ARG A 263 0.55 1.84 13.32
N ARG A 264 1.86 1.63 13.29
CA ARG A 264 2.66 1.56 12.06
C ARG A 264 3.48 0.28 12.16
N ILE A 265 2.88 -0.85 11.80
CA ILE A 265 3.53 -2.16 11.94
C ILE A 265 4.61 -2.31 10.87
N GLY A 266 4.32 -1.89 9.63
CA GLY A 266 5.30 -1.87 8.54
C GLY A 266 5.27 -3.08 7.62
N SER A 267 4.13 -3.76 7.57
CA SER A 267 3.73 -4.73 6.55
C SER A 267 2.25 -4.44 6.27
N ALA A 268 1.96 -3.95 5.07
CA ALA A 268 0.63 -3.46 4.70
C ALA A 268 -0.42 -4.58 4.69
N ALA A 269 -0.03 -5.77 4.22
CA ALA A 269 -0.86 -6.95 4.24
C ALA A 269 -1.15 -7.41 5.68
N MET A 270 -0.16 -7.38 6.59
CA MET A 270 -0.40 -7.69 8.01
C MET A 270 -1.26 -6.64 8.71
N ASP A 271 -1.08 -5.34 8.44
CA ASP A 271 -1.92 -4.27 9.00
C ASP A 271 -3.40 -4.47 8.57
N ILE A 272 -3.66 -4.68 7.26
CA ILE A 272 -5.01 -4.92 6.73
C ILE A 272 -5.62 -6.24 7.25
N CYS A 273 -4.85 -7.33 7.31
CA CYS A 273 -5.31 -8.60 7.87
C CYS A 273 -5.54 -8.55 9.39
N THR A 274 -4.83 -7.66 10.11
CA THR A 274 -5.06 -7.39 11.54
C THR A 274 -6.32 -6.54 11.75
N LEU A 275 -6.72 -5.71 10.78
CA LEU A 275 -8.04 -5.08 10.79
C LEU A 275 -9.16 -6.12 10.59
N ALA A 276 -8.97 -7.05 9.65
CA ALA A 276 -9.98 -8.07 9.30
C ALA A 276 -10.36 -9.00 10.48
N ASN A 277 -9.46 -9.19 11.46
CA ASN A 277 -9.75 -9.92 12.71
C ASN A 277 -9.94 -9.01 13.95
N GLY A 278 -10.22 -7.72 13.75
CA GLY A 278 -10.61 -6.77 14.81
C GLY A 278 -9.47 -6.17 15.65
N GLY A 279 -8.21 -6.45 15.32
CA GLY A 279 -7.03 -5.88 15.98
C GLY A 279 -6.75 -4.41 15.63
N LEU A 280 -7.35 -3.90 14.55
CA LEU A 280 -7.41 -2.49 14.18
C LEU A 280 -8.86 -2.14 13.79
N ASP A 281 -9.25 -0.87 13.91
CA ASP A 281 -10.59 -0.40 13.51
C ASP A 281 -10.60 0.20 12.09
N VAL A 282 -9.54 0.90 11.71
CA VAL A 282 -9.35 1.48 10.37
C VAL A 282 -7.89 1.42 9.96
N TYR A 283 -7.63 1.41 8.66
CA TYR A 283 -6.30 1.51 8.09
C TYR A 283 -6.30 2.52 6.93
N PHE A 284 -5.23 3.29 6.77
CA PHE A 284 -4.98 4.01 5.51
C PHE A 284 -3.50 4.05 5.14
N GLU A 285 -3.19 3.91 3.85
CA GLU A 285 -1.84 4.13 3.33
C GLU A 285 -1.86 4.65 1.89
N ARG A 286 -0.87 5.49 1.58
CA ARG A 286 -0.60 6.02 0.25
C ARG A 286 0.66 5.39 -0.34
N GLY A 287 0.54 4.88 -1.56
CA GLY A 287 1.66 4.35 -2.33
C GLY A 287 1.76 2.83 -2.33
N LEU A 288 0.73 2.11 -1.88
CA LEU A 288 0.70 0.65 -1.98
C LEU A 288 0.77 0.18 -3.44
N ASN A 289 1.49 -0.91 -3.66
CA ASN A 289 1.49 -1.63 -4.92
C ASN A 289 0.35 -2.65 -4.96
N PRO A 290 0.09 -3.27 -6.13
CA PRO A 290 -0.97 -4.26 -6.27
C PRO A 290 -0.74 -5.53 -5.42
N TRP A 291 0.53 -5.92 -5.20
CA TRP A 291 0.89 -7.11 -4.42
C TRP A 291 0.74 -6.93 -2.91
N ASP A 292 1.05 -5.73 -2.38
CA ASP A 292 0.75 -5.32 -1.00
C ASP A 292 -0.74 -5.49 -0.67
N LEU A 293 -1.62 -5.22 -1.66
CA LEU A 293 -3.06 -5.07 -1.47
C LEU A 293 -3.90 -6.28 -1.87
N ALA A 294 -3.50 -7.06 -2.90
CA ALA A 294 -4.41 -8.03 -3.54
C ALA A 294 -4.99 -9.05 -2.57
N ALA A 295 -4.16 -9.83 -1.86
CA ALA A 295 -4.65 -10.85 -0.93
C ALA A 295 -5.34 -10.23 0.29
N ALA A 296 -4.73 -9.20 0.87
CA ALA A 296 -5.20 -8.58 2.10
C ALA A 296 -6.52 -7.83 1.94
N SER A 297 -6.76 -7.18 0.79
CA SER A 297 -8.05 -6.54 0.49
C SER A 297 -9.19 -7.55 0.40
N LEU A 298 -8.99 -8.71 -0.21
CA LEU A 298 -10.00 -9.77 -0.22
C LEU A 298 -10.28 -10.30 1.20
N VAL A 299 -9.24 -10.49 2.02
CA VAL A 299 -9.39 -10.86 3.44
C VAL A 299 -10.21 -9.82 4.21
N ALA A 300 -10.00 -8.52 3.98
CA ALA A 300 -10.78 -7.46 4.62
C ALA A 300 -12.24 -7.40 4.13
N LEU A 301 -12.48 -7.50 2.82
CA LEU A 301 -13.81 -7.50 2.22
C LEU A 301 -14.65 -8.68 2.71
N GLU A 302 -14.09 -9.88 2.69
CA GLU A 302 -14.75 -11.13 3.14
C GLU A 302 -14.88 -11.23 4.67
N ALA A 303 -14.24 -10.34 5.43
CA ALA A 303 -14.49 -10.11 6.86
C ALA A 303 -15.53 -8.99 7.13
N GLY A 304 -16.12 -8.39 6.09
CA GLY A 304 -17.17 -7.37 6.19
C GLY A 304 -16.66 -5.92 6.25
N ALA A 305 -15.38 -5.66 6.00
CA ALA A 305 -14.86 -4.30 5.86
C ALA A 305 -15.08 -3.74 4.44
N VAL A 306 -15.03 -2.42 4.31
CA VAL A 306 -14.95 -1.71 3.02
C VAL A 306 -13.48 -1.43 2.70
N VAL A 307 -13.12 -1.53 1.42
CA VAL A 307 -11.80 -1.16 0.86
C VAL A 307 -12.02 -0.09 -0.22
N THR A 308 -11.41 1.08 -0.11
CA THR A 308 -11.66 2.22 -1.01
C THR A 308 -10.44 3.15 -1.16
N GLY A 309 -10.46 4.03 -2.17
CA GLY A 309 -9.53 5.16 -2.31
C GLY A 309 -10.16 6.47 -1.83
N LEU A 310 -9.64 7.61 -2.30
CA LEU A 310 -10.24 8.94 -2.09
C LEU A 310 -10.93 9.45 -3.35
N ARG A 311 -11.84 10.41 -3.19
CA ARG A 311 -12.57 11.13 -4.26
C ARG A 311 -13.26 10.20 -5.27
N GLY A 312 -13.72 9.04 -4.80
CA GLY A 312 -14.39 8.01 -5.59
C GLY A 312 -13.47 7.12 -6.42
N ALA A 313 -12.14 7.23 -6.27
CA ALA A 313 -11.21 6.28 -6.86
C ALA A 313 -11.22 4.93 -6.10
N PRO A 314 -10.92 3.80 -6.78
CA PRO A 314 -10.67 2.54 -6.11
C PRO A 314 -9.41 2.61 -5.22
N ALA A 315 -9.28 1.66 -4.29
CA ALA A 315 -8.07 1.52 -3.49
C ALA A 315 -6.86 1.18 -4.37
N GLY A 316 -5.69 1.70 -4.00
CA GLY A 316 -4.42 1.39 -4.65
C GLY A 316 -3.33 2.42 -4.32
N THR A 317 -2.44 2.66 -5.29
CA THR A 317 -1.24 3.49 -5.11
C THR A 317 -1.53 4.96 -4.79
N GLY A 318 -2.67 5.50 -5.24
CA GLY A 318 -3.10 6.88 -4.90
C GLY A 318 -3.45 7.02 -3.42
N MET A 319 -4.37 6.18 -2.94
CA MET A 319 -4.68 5.96 -1.53
C MET A 319 -5.39 4.61 -1.38
N THR A 320 -5.19 3.95 -0.25
CA THR A 320 -6.00 2.85 0.24
C THR A 320 -6.54 3.22 1.62
N VAL A 321 -7.84 3.02 1.84
CA VAL A 321 -8.52 3.18 3.12
C VAL A 321 -9.37 1.94 3.36
N VAL A 322 -9.25 1.33 4.54
CA VAL A 322 -9.93 0.08 4.91
C VAL A 322 -10.59 0.19 6.28
N GLY A 323 -11.77 -0.41 6.46
CA GLY A 323 -12.48 -0.47 7.74
C GLY A 323 -14.01 -0.55 7.59
N PRO A 324 -14.75 -0.39 8.70
CA PRO A 324 -16.21 -0.38 8.70
C PRO A 324 -16.75 0.85 7.95
N ALA A 325 -17.81 0.67 7.15
CA ALA A 325 -18.27 1.66 6.16
C ALA A 325 -18.44 3.09 6.71
N GLN A 326 -19.08 3.27 7.88
CA GLN A 326 -19.33 4.60 8.46
C GLN A 326 -18.05 5.24 9.04
N THR A 327 -17.15 4.46 9.61
CA THR A 327 -15.86 4.95 10.13
C THR A 327 -14.92 5.27 8.97
N VAL A 328 -14.91 4.46 7.90
CA VAL A 328 -14.19 4.74 6.64
C VAL A 328 -14.68 6.03 6.00
N ALA A 329 -15.99 6.23 5.86
CA ALA A 329 -16.52 7.49 5.30
C ALA A 329 -16.04 8.73 6.09
N THR A 330 -16.03 8.64 7.42
CA THR A 330 -15.53 9.72 8.29
C THR A 330 -14.02 9.98 8.11
N LEU A 331 -13.23 8.91 7.91
CA LEU A 331 -11.79 9.00 7.66
C LEU A 331 -11.47 9.52 6.25
N VAL A 332 -12.19 9.08 5.22
CA VAL A 332 -12.07 9.59 3.84
C VAL A 332 -12.35 11.09 3.79
N ASP A 333 -13.45 11.54 4.41
CA ASP A 333 -13.79 12.96 4.55
C ASP A 333 -12.65 13.77 5.20
N LEU A 334 -11.95 13.20 6.19
CA LEU A 334 -10.80 13.83 6.85
C LEU A 334 -9.57 13.88 5.92
N LEU A 335 -9.22 12.75 5.31
CA LEU A 335 -8.06 12.62 4.42
C LEU A 335 -8.18 13.51 3.17
N GLU A 336 -9.39 13.67 2.62
CA GLU A 336 -9.65 14.59 1.49
C GLU A 336 -9.50 16.06 1.90
N ARG A 337 -9.97 16.46 3.09
CA ARG A 337 -9.75 17.82 3.61
C ARG A 337 -8.29 18.14 3.87
N LEU A 338 -7.49 17.11 4.18
CA LEU A 338 -6.05 17.21 4.39
C LEU A 338 -5.23 17.05 3.10
N ASP A 339 -5.89 16.82 1.96
CA ASP A 339 -5.29 16.56 0.64
C ASP A 339 -4.22 15.44 0.70
N ALA A 340 -4.53 14.35 1.44
CA ALA A 340 -3.56 13.34 1.86
C ALA A 340 -2.90 12.53 0.72
N ASP A 341 -3.45 12.59 -0.48
CA ASP A 341 -2.95 11.97 -1.72
C ASP A 341 -2.29 12.95 -2.70
N ALA A 342 -2.21 14.25 -2.36
CA ALA A 342 -1.55 15.28 -3.15
C ALA A 342 -0.11 14.92 -3.52
N GLY A 343 0.33 15.35 -4.72
CA GLY A 343 1.67 15.07 -5.27
C GLY A 343 2.82 15.37 -4.31
N ASP A 344 3.96 14.70 -4.51
CA ASP A 344 5.16 14.87 -3.69
C ASP A 344 5.95 16.18 -4.06
N ASP A 345 5.23 17.25 -4.45
CA ASP A 345 5.72 18.53 -4.98
C ASP A 345 6.23 19.53 -3.92
#